data_AF-A0A1F5TBV3-F1
#
_entry.id   AF-A0A1F5TBV3-F1
#
_cell.length_a   1.000
_cell.length_b   1.000
_cell.length_c   1.000
_cell.angle_alpha   90.00
_cell.angle_beta   90.00
_cell.angle_gamma   90.00
#
_symmetry.space_group_name_H-M   'P 1'
#
loop_
_entity.id
_entity.type
_entity.pdbx_description
1 polymer ?
#
loop_
_entity_poly.entity_id
_entity_poly.type
_entity_poly.pdbx_seq_one_letter_code
_entity_poly.pdbx_strand_id
1 'polypeptide(L)' 'MKDTKLKQLLISMKAAKKYIGSLSSTQKSALEKGWDVEHAYYSSALEGSNLDRKEFEELAMKVS' A
#
# COMPACT_ATOMS: atom_id res chain seq x y z
N MET A 1 20.19 -3.38 -19.52
CA MET A 1 19.08 -2.55 -18.97
C MET A 1 18.04 -3.37 -18.20
N LYS A 2 17.53 -4.50 -18.73
CA LYS A 2 16.60 -5.38 -17.98
C LYS A 2 17.19 -5.88 -16.66
N ASP A 3 18.46 -6.27 -16.67
CA ASP A 3 19.14 -6.80 -15.47
C ASP A 3 19.30 -5.77 -14.35
N THR A 4 19.46 -4.49 -14.71
CA THR A 4 19.56 -3.39 -13.75
C THR A 4 18.24 -3.15 -13.02
N LYS A 5 17.11 -3.14 -13.74
CA LYS A 5 15.77 -2.96 -13.14
C LYS A 5 15.39 -4.14 -12.24
N LEU A 6 15.70 -5.36 -12.68
CA LEU A 6 15.46 -6.57 -11.87
C LEU A 6 16.31 -6.56 -10.59
N LYS A 7 17.59 -6.20 -10.69
CA LYS A 7 18.46 -6.08 -9.52
C LYS A 7 17.95 -5.02 -8.54
N GLN A 8 17.50 -3.88 -9.05
CA GLN A 8 16.92 -2.82 -8.22
C GLN A 8 15.64 -3.28 -7.51
N LEU A 9 14.76 -3.98 -8.23
CA LEU A 9 13.55 -4.57 -7.65
C LEU A 9 13.89 -5.49 -6.47
N LEU A 10 14.84 -6.41 -6.66
CA LEU A 10 15.25 -7.35 -5.61
C LEU A 10 15.86 -6.65 -4.38
N ILE A 11 16.62 -5.57 -4.59
CA ILE A 11 17.17 -4.76 -3.50
C ILE A 11 16.03 -4.09 -2.72
N SER A 12 15.09 -3.45 -3.41
CA SER A 12 13.93 -2.80 -2.79
C SER A 12 13.06 -3.80 -2.02
N MET A 13 12.81 -4.99 -2.58
CA MET A 13 12.05 -6.04 -1.91
C MET A 13 12.73 -6.51 -0.62
N LYS A 14 14.06 -6.70 -0.63
CA LYS A 14 14.81 -7.07 0.58
C LYS A 14 14.73 -5.99 1.65
N ALA A 15 14.85 -4.72 1.26
CA ALA A 15 14.76 -3.59 2.17
C ALA A 15 13.35 -3.48 2.78
N ALA A 16 12.30 -3.58 1.95
CA ALA A 16 10.91 -3.56 2.41
C ALA A 16 10.61 -4.71 3.38
N LYS A 17 11.04 -5.94 3.06
CA LYS A 17 10.87 -7.09 3.95
C LYS A 17 11.55 -6.89 5.31
N LYS A 18 12.77 -6.34 5.31
CA LYS A 18 13.50 -6.03 6.56
C LYS A 18 12.78 -4.97 7.37
N TYR A 19 12.30 -3.90 6.73
CA TYR A 19 11.56 -2.83 7.39
C TYR A 19 10.26 -3.36 8.02
N ILE A 20 9.42 -4.05 7.24
CA ILE A 20 8.15 -4.62 7.73
C ILE A 20 8.39 -5.59 8.89
N GLY A 21 9.42 -6.43 8.79
CA GLY A 21 9.79 -7.37 9.87
C GLY A 21 10.31 -6.70 11.15
N SER A 22 10.68 -5.42 11.09
CA SER A 22 11.13 -4.65 12.27
C SER A 22 10.01 -3.86 12.96
N LEU A 23 8.81 -3.82 12.38
CA LEU A 23 7.67 -3.10 12.94
C LEU A 23 7.07 -3.84 14.14
N SER A 24 6.60 -3.08 15.13
CA SER A 24 5.75 -3.63 16.19
C SER A 24 4.40 -4.08 15.63
N SER A 25 3.65 -4.89 16.40
CA SER A 25 2.30 -5.32 16.02
C SER A 25 1.37 -4.14 15.72
N THR A 26 1.42 -3.08 16.53
CA THR A 26 0.62 -1.86 16.32
C THR A 26 1.03 -1.12 15.05
N GLN A 27 2.34 -0.98 14.79
CA GLN A 27 2.83 -0.33 13.58
C GLN A 27 2.47 -1.12 12.32
N LYS A 28 2.58 -2.45 12.38
CA LYS A 28 2.20 -3.35 11.29
C LYS A 28 0.70 -3.26 11.00
N SER A 29 -0.14 -3.25 12.03
CA SER A 29 -1.58 -3.11 11.88
C SER A 29 -1.97 -1.74 11.27
N ALA A 30 -1.33 -0.65 11.68
CA ALA A 30 -1.56 0.66 11.08
C ALA A 30 -1.16 0.71 9.59
N LEU A 31 -0.05 0.06 9.23
CA LEU A 31 0.41 -0.05 7.86
C LEU A 31 -0.54 -0.89 6.99
N GLU A 32 -1.01 -2.03 7.52
CA GLU A 32 -1.97 -2.91 6.83
C GLU A 32 -3.29 -2.19 6.55
N LYS A 33 -3.83 -1.44 7.52
CA LYS A 33 -5.01 -0.59 7.28
C LYS A 33 -4.78 0.42 6.16
N GLY A 34 -3.61 1.08 6.14
CA GLY A 34 -3.26 2.00 5.05
C GLY A 34 -3.23 1.32 3.68
N TRP A 35 -2.66 0.11 3.60
CA TRP A 35 -2.62 -0.68 2.37
C TRP A 35 -4.00 -1.13 1.91
N ASP A 36 -4.89 -1.51 2.83
CA ASP A 36 -6.26 -1.91 2.48
C ASP A 36 -7.02 -0.74 1.84
N VAL A 37 -6.90 0.47 2.40
CA VAL A 37 -7.52 1.68 1.83
C VAL A 37 -6.93 2.02 0.47
N GLU A 38 -5.60 2.00 0.36
CA GLU A 38 -4.92 2.29 -0.90
C GLU A 38 -5.26 1.27 -2.00
N HIS A 39 -5.31 -0.02 -1.65
CA HIS A 39 -5.69 -1.08 -2.56
C HIS A 39 -7.13 -0.91 -3.03
N ALA A 40 -8.06 -0.66 -2.11
CA ALA A 40 -9.47 -0.49 -2.45
C ALA A 40 -9.70 0.75 -3.33
N TYR A 41 -8.99 1.85 -3.08
CA TYR A 41 -9.02 3.05 -3.92
C TYR A 41 -8.55 2.74 -5.35
N TYR A 42 -7.32 2.22 -5.50
CA TYR A 42 -6.76 2.00 -6.84
C TYR A 42 -7.49 0.90 -7.60
N SER A 43 -7.95 -0.16 -6.91
CA SER A 43 -8.80 -1.17 -7.53
C SER A 43 -10.10 -0.55 -8.03
N SER A 44 -10.75 0.31 -7.25
CA SER A 44 -11.99 0.99 -7.68
C SER A 44 -11.74 1.94 -8.85
N ALA A 45 -10.62 2.67 -8.84
CA ALA A 45 -10.24 3.58 -9.93
C ALA A 45 -9.98 2.82 -11.25
N LEU A 46 -9.37 1.63 -11.18
CA LEU A 46 -9.18 0.76 -12.36
C LEU A 46 -10.52 0.28 -12.95
N GLU A 47 -11.54 0.12 -12.12
CA GLU A 47 -12.91 -0.22 -12.53
C GLU A 47 -13.74 1.02 -12.95
N GLY A 48 -13.12 2.20 -13.05
CA GLY A 48 -13.76 3.44 -13.52
C GLY A 48 -14.46 4.28 -12.45
N SER A 49 -14.16 4.04 -11.16
CA SER A 49 -14.62 4.94 -10.10
C SER A 49 -14.01 6.33 -10.23
N ASN A 50 -14.85 7.36 -10.12
CA ASN A 50 -14.45 8.78 -10.15
C ASN A 50 -14.34 9.40 -8.75
N LEU A 51 -14.35 8.57 -7.69
CA LEU A 51 -14.15 9.05 -6.32
C LEU A 51 -12.76 9.67 -6.18
N ASP A 52 -12.69 10.85 -5.57
CA ASP A 52 -11.39 11.43 -5.22
C ASP A 52 -10.73 10.62 -4.10
N ARG A 53 -9.38 10.64 -4.09
CA ARG A 53 -8.57 9.95 -3.07
C ARG A 53 -9.00 10.34 -1.65
N LYS A 54 -9.21 11.63 -1.41
CA LYS A 54 -9.54 12.15 -0.08
C LYS A 54 -10.94 11.73 0.36
N GLU A 55 -11.90 11.77 -0.56
CA GLU A 55 -13.26 11.30 -0.30
C GLU A 55 -13.29 9.80 0.02
N PHE A 56 -12.48 9.01 -0.68
CA PHE A 56 -12.33 7.59 -0.43
C PHE A 56 -11.73 7.30 0.95
N GLU A 57 -10.68 8.02 1.33
CA GLU A 57 -10.05 7.90 2.66
C GLU A 57 -11.04 8.28 3.79
N GLU A 58 -11.83 9.34 3.60
CA GLU A 58 -12.88 9.72 4.55
C GLU A 58 -13.99 8.66 4.68
N LEU A 59 -14.35 8.00 3.59
CA LEU A 59 -15.29 6.87 3.61
C LEU A 59 -14.69 5.67 4.34
N ALA A 60 -13.44 5.31 4.05
CA ALA A 60 -12.77 4.19 4.70
C ALA A 60 -12.68 4.34 6.23
N MET A 61 -12.45 5.57 6.71
CA MET A 61 -12.45 5.90 8.14
C MET A 61 -13.82 5.78 8.81
N LYS A 62 -14.93 5.82 8.05
CA LYS A 62 -16.30 5.65 8.58
C LYS A 62 -16.71 4.18 8.69
N VAL A 63 -16.04 3.27 7.98
CA VAL A 63 -16.36 1.83 7.96
C VAL A 63 -15.38 0.99 8.80
N SER A 64 -14.25 1.57 9.23
CA SER A 64 -13.26 0.97 10.14
C SER A 64 -13.56 1.26 11.61
#